data_AF-A0A0H3DDR0-F1
#
_entry.id   AF-A0A0H3DDR0-F1
#
_cell.length_a   1.000
_cell.length_b   1.000
_cell.length_c   1.000
_cell.angle_alpha   90.00
_cell.angle_beta   90.00
_cell.angle_gamma   90.00
#
_symmetry.space_group_name_H-M   'P 1'
#
loop_
_entity.id
_entity.type
_entity.pdbx_description
1 polymer ?
#
loop_
_entity_poly.entity_id
_entity_poly.type
_entity_poly.pdbx_seq_one_letter_code
_entity_poly.pdbx_strand_id
1 'polypeptide(L)'
;MSAQQTVRAADADEPGEIDPPRRESLTALLRRRRRSLGRHSGIQYWLRVRGYYILAAFAGLFTLNAVVIGGRVAYDVSVQIASPWETRAPWVALPLSISGWLVVTGFAGAVAGYVVSEVTDNRSLRRSRGRAAGRRIGAIPLLDRLQYGRHGFEIPNYFGIRFALRHDGDWPTAQDHWEIVVEKFLNAGDARGKGPKRVMWEAVLEASYVLDGMSGRCPECTGPEEGGDGTH
;
A
#
# COMPACT_ATOMS: atom_id res chain seq x y z
N MET A 1 -28.87 54.99 -16.85
CA MET A 1 -29.41 53.95 -17.74
C MET A 1 -28.31 52.91 -17.93
N SER A 2 -28.43 51.80 -17.21
CA SER A 2 -27.45 50.70 -17.20
C SER A 2 -27.90 49.60 -18.16
N ALA A 3 -27.04 49.23 -19.11
CA ALA A 3 -27.19 48.05 -19.94
C ALA A 3 -25.79 47.42 -20.08
N GLN A 4 -25.47 46.52 -19.15
CA GLN A 4 -25.39 45.07 -19.41
C GLN A 4 -24.23 44.69 -20.33
N GLN A 5 -23.09 44.60 -19.67
CA GLN A 5 -21.88 43.90 -20.07
C GLN A 5 -22.19 42.39 -20.16
N THR A 6 -22.58 41.92 -21.34
CA THR A 6 -22.63 40.48 -21.65
C THR A 6 -21.21 40.00 -21.93
N VAL A 7 -20.49 39.65 -20.85
CA VAL A 7 -19.30 38.82 -20.93
C VAL A 7 -19.76 37.46 -21.46
N ARG A 8 -19.43 37.19 -22.71
CA ARG A 8 -19.52 35.88 -23.37
C ARG A 8 -18.79 34.89 -22.46
N ALA A 9 -19.56 34.02 -21.82
CA ALA A 9 -19.02 32.89 -21.09
C ALA A 9 -18.16 32.09 -22.07
N ALA A 10 -16.89 31.96 -21.71
CA ALA A 10 -15.92 31.13 -22.40
C ALA A 10 -16.50 29.73 -22.63
N ASP A 11 -16.22 29.21 -23.82
CA ASP A 11 -16.43 27.83 -24.21
C ASP A 11 -15.99 26.90 -23.07
N ALA A 12 -16.97 26.30 -22.40
CA ALA A 12 -16.73 25.17 -21.54
C ALA A 12 -16.35 24.01 -22.46
N ASP A 13 -15.03 23.83 -22.60
CA ASP A 13 -14.33 22.68 -23.14
C ASP A 13 -15.10 21.40 -22.76
N GLU A 14 -15.90 20.86 -23.69
CA GLU A 14 -16.55 19.57 -23.47
C GLU A 14 -15.42 18.56 -23.33
N PRO A 15 -15.29 17.90 -22.15
CA PRO A 15 -14.23 16.93 -21.96
C PRO A 15 -14.43 15.83 -23.00
N GLY A 16 -13.40 15.61 -23.83
CA GLY A 16 -13.42 14.68 -24.95
C GLY A 16 -14.12 13.37 -24.57
N GLU A 17 -14.92 12.86 -25.51
CA GLU A 17 -15.74 11.67 -25.35
C GLU A 17 -14.86 10.45 -24.97
N ILE A 18 -14.74 10.19 -23.67
CA ILE A 18 -14.08 8.99 -23.13
C ILE A 18 -15.13 7.90 -23.06
N ASP A 19 -14.87 6.78 -23.73
CA ASP A 19 -15.71 5.59 -23.66
C ASP A 19 -15.94 5.18 -22.18
N PRO A 20 -17.19 5.04 -21.73
CA PRO A 20 -17.48 4.63 -20.35
C PRO A 20 -16.93 3.22 -20.09
N PRO A 21 -16.51 2.92 -18.85
CA PRO A 21 -15.87 1.65 -18.54
C PRO A 21 -16.80 0.47 -18.87
N ARG A 22 -16.32 -0.44 -19.73
CA ARG A 22 -16.97 -1.72 -20.02
C ARG A 22 -17.06 -2.52 -18.71
N ARG A 23 -18.28 -2.99 -18.37
CA ARG A 23 -18.63 -3.74 -17.15
C ARG A 23 -17.47 -4.60 -16.63
N GLU A 24 -17.05 -4.31 -15.40
CA GLU A 24 -15.89 -4.94 -14.75
C GLU A 24 -16.00 -6.48 -14.76
N SER A 25 -14.99 -7.14 -15.31
CA SER A 25 -14.87 -8.59 -15.27
C SER A 25 -14.51 -9.05 -13.85
N LEU A 26 -14.97 -10.24 -13.45
CA LEU A 26 -14.60 -10.86 -12.17
C LEU A 26 -13.08 -10.98 -11.99
N THR A 27 -12.34 -11.05 -13.09
CA THR A 27 -10.87 -11.02 -13.11
C THR A 27 -10.30 -9.65 -12.75
N ALA A 28 -10.96 -8.54 -13.10
CA ALA A 28 -10.58 -7.20 -12.66
C ALA A 28 -10.81 -7.02 -11.14
N LEU A 29 -11.93 -7.55 -10.61
CA LEU A 29 -12.20 -7.55 -9.16
C LEU A 29 -11.17 -8.40 -8.38
N LEU A 30 -10.80 -9.57 -8.90
CA LEU A 30 -9.74 -10.40 -8.31
C LEU A 30 -8.37 -9.72 -8.40
N ARG A 31 -8.07 -9.02 -9.49
CA ARG A 31 -6.82 -8.26 -9.66
C ARG A 31 -6.75 -7.05 -8.72
N ARG A 32 -7.86 -6.34 -8.52
CA ARG A 32 -8.03 -5.26 -7.53
C ARG A 32 -7.83 -5.75 -6.10
N ARG A 33 -8.46 -6.87 -5.74
CA ARG A 33 -8.25 -7.53 -4.45
C ARG A 33 -6.80 -7.97 -4.25
N ARG A 34 -6.15 -8.46 -5.30
CA ARG A 34 -4.74 -8.89 -5.28
C ARG A 34 -3.76 -7.72 -5.15
N ARG A 35 -4.04 -6.55 -5.72
CA ARG A 35 -3.22 -5.33 -5.56
C ARG A 35 -3.43 -4.63 -4.21
N SER A 36 -4.67 -4.62 -3.70
CA SER A 36 -4.98 -4.19 -2.33
C SER A 36 -4.25 -5.05 -1.29
N LEU A 37 -4.12 -6.35 -1.54
CA LEU A 37 -3.30 -7.26 -0.73
C LEU A 37 -1.79 -7.04 -0.90
N GLY A 38 -1.34 -6.46 -2.03
CA GLY A 38 0.05 -6.05 -2.24
C GLY A 38 0.50 -4.89 -1.35
N ARG A 39 -0.44 -4.09 -0.86
CA ARG A 39 -0.18 -3.05 0.17
C ARG A 39 0.00 -3.63 1.57
N HIS A 40 -0.31 -4.92 1.80
CA HIS A 40 -0.17 -5.63 3.09
C HIS A 40 0.54 -7.00 2.96
N SER A 41 1.21 -7.28 1.84
CA SER A 41 2.06 -8.47 1.67
C SER A 41 3.48 -8.11 2.09
N GLY A 42 3.75 -7.79 3.34
CA GLY A 42 3.50 -8.67 4.48
C GLY A 42 4.78 -9.45 4.67
N ILE A 43 5.62 -8.99 5.60
CA ILE A 43 6.93 -9.56 5.94
C ILE A 43 6.85 -11.07 6.15
N GLN A 44 5.66 -11.59 6.50
CA GLN A 44 5.34 -13.02 6.59
C GLN A 44 5.41 -13.80 5.27
N TYR A 45 5.01 -13.23 4.13
CA TYR A 45 5.19 -13.88 2.83
C TYR A 45 6.68 -13.94 2.45
N TRP A 46 7.43 -12.87 2.71
CA TRP A 46 8.89 -12.85 2.48
C TRP A 46 9.63 -13.84 3.40
N LEU A 47 9.30 -13.87 4.70
CA LEU A 47 9.83 -14.84 5.67
C LEU A 47 9.47 -16.28 5.29
N ARG A 48 8.23 -16.54 4.88
CA ARG A 48 7.77 -17.89 4.57
C ARG A 48 8.32 -18.42 3.24
N VAL A 49 8.44 -17.56 2.22
CA VAL A 49 8.92 -17.99 0.89
C VAL A 49 10.44 -17.87 0.77
N ARG A 50 11.08 -16.79 1.23
CA ARG A 50 12.54 -16.59 1.12
C ARG A 50 13.30 -17.00 2.37
N GLY A 51 12.75 -16.72 3.56
CA GLY A 51 13.39 -17.07 4.83
C GLY A 51 13.58 -18.58 5.01
N TYR A 52 12.64 -19.40 4.51
CA TYR A 52 12.77 -20.85 4.54
C TYR A 52 14.01 -21.36 3.79
N TYR A 53 14.31 -20.82 2.60
CA TYR A 53 15.50 -21.21 1.85
C TYR A 53 16.80 -20.84 2.58
N ILE A 54 16.82 -19.67 3.22
CA ILE A 54 17.99 -19.22 4.01
C ILE A 54 18.18 -20.14 5.22
N LEU A 55 17.10 -20.48 5.93
CA LEU A 55 17.14 -21.38 7.08
C LEU A 55 17.58 -22.79 6.67
N ALA A 56 17.07 -23.31 5.55
CA ALA A 56 17.43 -24.61 5.01
C ALA A 56 18.91 -24.65 4.58
N ALA A 57 19.41 -23.60 3.93
CA ALA A 57 20.82 -23.48 3.58
C ALA A 57 21.71 -23.45 4.82
N PHE A 58 21.33 -22.68 5.85
CA PHE A 58 22.05 -22.63 7.13
C PHE A 58 22.05 -24.00 7.84
N ALA A 59 20.91 -24.68 7.90
CA ALA A 59 20.81 -26.01 8.50
C ALA A 59 21.66 -27.05 7.77
N GLY A 60 21.71 -26.99 6.43
CA GLY A 60 22.59 -27.82 5.61
C GLY A 60 24.07 -27.56 5.91
N LEU A 61 24.47 -26.29 5.97
CA LEU A 61 25.83 -25.88 6.30
C LEU A 61 26.24 -26.32 7.72
N PHE A 62 25.33 -26.19 8.68
CA PHE A 62 25.54 -26.63 10.06
C PHE A 62 25.71 -28.14 10.14
N THR A 63 24.85 -28.92 9.46
CA THR A 63 24.91 -30.39 9.46
C THR A 63 26.20 -30.88 8.85
N LEU A 64 26.63 -30.28 7.73
CA LEU A 64 27.90 -30.61 7.08
C LEU A 64 29.09 -30.34 8.01
N ASN A 65 29.09 -29.19 8.69
CA ASN A 65 30.12 -28.89 9.70
C ASN A 65 30.06 -29.86 10.90
N ALA A 66 28.87 -30.19 11.40
CA ALA A 66 28.70 -31.11 12.52
C ALA A 66 29.27 -32.50 12.22
N VAL A 67 29.19 -32.96 10.96
CA VAL A 67 29.80 -34.21 10.50
C VAL A 67 31.32 -34.11 10.37
N VAL A 68 31.85 -32.97 9.90
CA VAL A 68 33.30 -32.80 9.62
C VAL A 68 34.12 -32.46 10.88
N ILE A 69 33.68 -31.48 11.67
CA ILE A 69 34.43 -30.96 12.83
C ILE A 69 33.81 -31.37 14.17
N GLY A 70 32.65 -32.02 14.15
CA GLY A 70 31.90 -32.42 15.34
C GLY A 70 30.84 -31.40 15.73
N GLY A 71 29.66 -31.88 16.15
CA GLY A 71 28.49 -31.02 16.41
C GLY A 71 28.71 -29.94 17.47
N ARG A 72 29.47 -30.24 18.52
CA ARG A 72 29.77 -29.27 19.59
C ARG A 72 30.65 -28.12 19.10
N VAL A 73 31.70 -28.45 18.34
CA VAL A 73 32.60 -27.44 17.75
C VAL A 73 31.85 -26.60 16.70
N ALA A 74 31.03 -27.23 15.87
CA ALA A 74 30.19 -26.53 14.91
C ALA A 74 29.21 -25.56 15.59
N TYR A 75 28.60 -25.97 16.71
CA TYR A 75 27.78 -25.10 17.54
C TYR A 75 28.59 -23.92 18.07
N ASP A 76 29.71 -24.16 18.76
CA ASP A 76 30.54 -23.12 19.38
C ASP A 76 31.04 -22.09 18.35
N VAL A 77 31.39 -22.52 17.13
CA VAL A 77 31.77 -21.63 16.02
C VAL A 77 30.57 -20.84 15.48
N SER A 78 29.39 -21.46 15.37
CA SER A 78 28.17 -20.79 14.89
C SER A 78 27.69 -19.68 15.83
N VAL A 79 27.88 -19.86 17.13
CA VAL A 79 27.58 -18.86 18.17
C VAL A 79 28.78 -17.95 18.50
N GLN A 80 29.88 -18.05 17.73
CA GLN A 80 31.10 -17.24 17.87
C GLN A 80 31.80 -17.34 19.24
N ILE A 81 31.62 -18.44 19.97
CA ILE A 81 32.38 -18.74 21.20
C ILE A 81 33.81 -19.16 20.83
N ALA A 82 33.94 -19.96 19.76
CA ALA A 82 35.21 -20.46 19.27
C ALA A 82 35.60 -19.79 17.95
N SER A 83 36.90 -19.55 17.76
CA SER A 83 37.44 -19.05 16.50
C SER A 83 37.41 -20.14 15.42
N PRO A 84 36.94 -19.86 14.20
CA PRO A 84 36.95 -20.84 13.11
C PRO A 84 38.38 -21.29 12.73
N TRP A 85 39.40 -20.50 13.05
CA TRP A 85 40.80 -20.80 12.76
C TRP A 85 41.43 -21.89 13.63
N GLU A 86 40.82 -22.19 14.78
CA GLU A 86 41.28 -23.24 15.68
C GLU A 86 40.72 -24.63 15.32
N THR A 87 39.88 -24.69 14.28
CA THR A 87 39.26 -25.94 13.82
C THR A 87 40.13 -26.68 12.82
N ARG A 88 39.93 -28.00 12.72
CA ARG A 88 40.64 -28.87 11.76
C ARG A 88 40.40 -28.49 10.29
N ALA A 89 39.29 -27.80 10.00
CA ALA A 89 38.90 -27.42 8.64
C ALA A 89 38.38 -25.97 8.60
N PRO A 90 39.28 -24.96 8.69
CA PRO A 90 38.90 -23.56 8.83
C PRO A 90 38.02 -23.07 7.67
N TRP A 91 38.30 -23.51 6.45
CA TRP A 91 37.58 -23.13 5.24
C TRP A 91 36.08 -23.47 5.27
N VAL A 92 35.69 -24.52 6.00
CA VAL A 92 34.29 -24.96 6.12
C VAL A 92 33.61 -24.30 7.32
N ALA A 93 34.38 -24.00 8.37
CA ALA A 93 33.93 -23.34 9.59
C ALA A 93 33.69 -21.82 9.40
N LEU A 94 34.45 -21.19 8.52
CA LEU A 94 34.38 -19.74 8.23
C LEU A 94 33.00 -19.30 7.71
N PRO A 95 32.42 -19.91 6.65
CA PRO A 95 31.08 -19.55 6.19
C PRO A 95 30.02 -19.82 7.26
N LEU A 96 30.21 -20.85 8.11
CA LEU A 96 29.29 -21.14 9.21
C LEU A 96 29.28 -19.99 10.23
N SER A 97 30.45 -19.50 10.63
CA SER A 97 30.57 -18.38 11.58
C SER A 97 29.93 -17.08 11.06
N ILE A 98 30.17 -16.75 9.78
CA ILE A 98 29.53 -15.58 9.13
C ILE A 98 28.01 -15.75 9.08
N SER A 99 27.56 -16.94 8.69
CA SER A 99 26.12 -17.22 8.57
C SER A 99 25.41 -17.19 9.92
N GLY A 100 26.04 -17.64 11.01
CA GLY A 100 25.48 -17.56 12.37
C GLY A 100 25.17 -16.13 12.78
N TRP A 101 26.10 -15.20 12.50
CA TRP A 101 25.90 -13.77 12.78
C TRP A 101 24.78 -13.15 11.95
N LEU A 102 24.73 -13.49 10.65
CA LEU A 102 23.70 -13.01 9.74
C LEU A 102 22.31 -13.51 10.12
N VAL A 103 22.20 -14.76 10.59
CA VAL A 103 20.93 -15.30 11.08
C VAL A 103 20.46 -14.54 12.32
N VAL A 104 21.34 -14.26 13.28
CA VAL A 104 20.98 -13.52 14.50
C VAL A 104 20.53 -12.09 14.17
N THR A 105 21.32 -11.37 13.37
CA THR A 105 20.99 -9.98 12.98
C THR A 105 19.77 -9.90 12.08
N GLY A 106 19.62 -10.83 11.13
CA GLY A 106 18.45 -10.93 10.27
C GLY A 106 17.18 -11.27 11.05
N PHE A 107 17.26 -12.18 12.01
CA PHE A 107 16.13 -12.54 12.88
C PHE A 107 15.75 -11.38 13.80
N ALA A 108 16.73 -10.74 14.44
CA ALA A 108 16.49 -9.56 15.29
C ALA A 108 15.86 -8.41 14.48
N GLY A 109 16.37 -8.14 13.28
CA GLY A 109 15.79 -7.14 12.36
C GLY A 109 14.37 -7.50 11.93
N ALA A 110 14.09 -8.77 11.64
CA ALA A 110 12.77 -9.24 11.27
C ALA A 110 11.77 -9.16 12.44
N VAL A 111 12.17 -9.51 13.66
CA VAL A 111 11.35 -9.37 14.87
C VAL A 111 11.11 -7.89 15.18
N ALA A 112 12.14 -7.05 15.12
CA ALA A 112 12.00 -5.61 15.32
C ALA A 112 11.06 -5.00 14.27
N GLY A 113 11.22 -5.36 13.00
CA GLY A 113 10.33 -4.97 11.91
C GLY A 113 8.89 -5.46 12.14
N TYR A 114 8.70 -6.71 12.56
CA TYR A 114 7.38 -7.26 12.88
C TYR A 114 6.74 -6.54 14.07
N VAL A 115 7.46 -6.28 15.15
CA VAL A 115 6.94 -5.56 16.33
C VAL A 115 6.61 -4.11 15.95
N VAL A 116 7.42 -3.44 15.14
CA VAL A 116 7.13 -2.08 14.66
C VAL A 116 5.92 -2.09 13.74
N SER A 117 5.81 -3.05 12.81
CA SER A 117 4.64 -3.21 11.96
C SER A 117 3.40 -3.56 12.79
N GLU A 118 3.47 -4.48 13.74
CA GLU A 118 2.37 -4.85 14.61
C GLU A 118 1.97 -3.69 15.51
N VAL A 119 2.91 -2.90 16.05
CA VAL A 119 2.59 -1.70 16.84
C VAL A 119 2.01 -0.62 15.94
N THR A 120 2.48 -0.46 14.71
CA THR A 120 1.95 0.54 13.77
C THR A 120 0.58 0.14 13.26
N ASP A 121 0.39 -1.14 12.93
CA ASP A 121 -0.87 -1.75 12.51
C ASP A 121 -1.85 -1.85 13.67
N ASN A 122 -1.44 -2.24 14.89
CA ASN A 122 -2.32 -2.16 16.06
C ASN A 122 -2.56 -0.72 16.48
N ARG A 123 -1.66 0.23 16.28
CA ARG A 123 -1.93 1.64 16.62
C ARG A 123 -2.86 2.27 15.59
N SER A 124 -2.70 1.95 14.31
CA SER A 124 -3.62 2.34 13.25
C SER A 124 -4.96 1.63 13.46
N LEU A 125 -5.00 0.32 13.64
CA LEU A 125 -6.20 -0.46 13.92
C LEU A 125 -6.83 -0.14 15.27
N ARG A 126 -6.12 0.22 16.34
CA ARG A 126 -6.71 0.59 17.64
C ARG A 126 -7.18 2.05 17.64
N ARG A 127 -6.56 2.94 16.84
CA ARG A 127 -7.17 4.23 16.46
C ARG A 127 -8.41 4.03 15.60
N SER A 128 -8.38 3.11 14.64
CA SER A 128 -9.50 2.82 13.74
C SER A 128 -10.61 2.07 14.46
N ARG A 129 -10.32 1.13 15.37
CA ARG A 129 -11.29 0.25 16.06
C ARG A 129 -11.81 0.89 17.35
N GLY A 130 -11.03 1.74 18.02
CA GLY A 130 -11.54 2.67 19.03
C GLY A 130 -12.51 3.71 18.45
N ARG A 131 -12.49 3.92 17.11
CA ARG A 131 -13.35 4.88 16.38
C ARG A 131 -14.42 4.20 15.49
N ALA A 132 -14.22 2.95 15.08
CA ALA A 132 -15.06 2.16 14.17
C ALA A 132 -15.75 0.96 14.82
N ALA A 133 -15.47 0.61 16.08
CA ALA A 133 -16.27 -0.38 16.82
C ALA A 133 -17.74 0.04 17.01
N GLY A 134 -18.14 1.23 16.52
CA GLY A 134 -19.53 1.68 16.49
C GLY A 134 -20.20 1.80 15.11
N ARG A 135 -19.56 1.55 13.95
CA ARG A 135 -20.17 2.02 12.67
C ARG A 135 -19.87 1.21 11.42
N ARG A 136 -20.88 0.50 10.92
CA ARG A 136 -20.98 0.03 9.53
C ARG A 136 -21.19 1.26 8.62
N ILE A 137 -20.10 1.88 8.19
CA ILE A 137 -20.13 2.92 7.16
C ILE A 137 -20.31 2.21 5.81
N GLY A 138 -21.23 2.69 4.96
CA GLY A 138 -21.58 2.03 3.68
C GLY A 138 -20.40 1.94 2.71
N ALA A 139 -20.55 1.15 1.64
CA ALA A 139 -19.54 1.04 0.58
C ALA A 139 -19.25 2.42 -0.05
N ILE A 140 -17.96 2.75 -0.22
CA ILE A 140 -17.51 3.98 -0.90
C ILE A 140 -18.09 3.99 -2.33
N PRO A 141 -18.65 5.12 -2.80
CA PRO A 141 -19.24 5.18 -4.13
C PRO A 141 -18.18 5.01 -5.23
N LEU A 142 -18.55 4.26 -6.28
CA LEU A 142 -17.76 4.10 -7.49
C LEU A 142 -17.72 5.40 -8.29
N LEU A 143 -16.55 5.77 -8.80
CA LEU A 143 -16.26 6.97 -9.58
C LEU A 143 -17.13 7.06 -10.84
N ASP A 144 -17.35 5.94 -11.53
CA ASP A 144 -18.28 5.81 -12.67
C ASP A 144 -19.72 6.23 -12.29
N ARG A 145 -20.17 5.91 -11.07
CA ARG A 145 -21.50 6.32 -10.60
C ARG A 145 -21.58 7.80 -10.22
N LEU A 146 -20.45 8.43 -9.92
CA LEU A 146 -20.36 9.88 -9.65
C LEU A 146 -20.49 10.70 -10.94
N GLN A 147 -20.28 10.09 -12.11
CA GLN A 147 -20.38 10.77 -13.41
C GLN A 147 -21.83 11.01 -13.86
N TYR A 148 -22.76 10.08 -13.60
CA TYR A 148 -24.07 10.04 -14.27
C TYR A 148 -25.29 10.33 -13.37
N GLY A 149 -25.14 11.19 -12.36
CA GLY A 149 -26.29 11.91 -11.77
C GLY A 149 -27.29 11.14 -10.89
N ARG A 150 -26.99 9.93 -10.40
CA ARG A 150 -27.82 9.22 -9.38
C ARG A 150 -27.06 8.78 -8.14
N HIS A 151 -26.04 9.54 -7.77
CA HIS A 151 -25.19 9.22 -6.64
C HIS A 151 -25.69 9.88 -5.35
N GLY A 152 -26.62 10.83 -5.45
CA GLY A 152 -27.14 11.57 -4.33
C GLY A 152 -26.25 12.75 -3.98
N PHE A 153 -24.92 12.66 -4.10
CA PHE A 153 -23.91 13.66 -3.66
C PHE A 153 -23.88 14.96 -4.48
N GLU A 154 -23.67 16.09 -3.81
CA GLU A 154 -23.32 17.39 -4.44
C GLU A 154 -21.83 17.38 -4.80
N ILE A 155 -21.51 17.04 -6.06
CA ILE A 155 -20.14 16.89 -6.56
C ILE A 155 -19.96 17.83 -7.77
N PRO A 156 -18.76 18.40 -7.99
CA PRO A 156 -18.48 19.18 -9.19
C PRO A 156 -18.82 18.44 -10.48
N ASN A 157 -19.39 19.17 -11.46
CA ASN A 157 -19.73 18.61 -12.76
C ASN A 157 -18.50 17.94 -13.40
N TYR A 158 -18.72 16.78 -14.02
CA TYR A 158 -17.68 15.99 -14.70
C TYR A 158 -16.47 15.61 -13.82
N PHE A 159 -16.60 15.66 -12.49
CA PHE A 159 -15.51 15.31 -11.58
C PHE A 159 -14.93 13.94 -11.88
N GLY A 160 -15.78 12.91 -12.06
CA GLY A 160 -15.33 11.55 -12.35
C GLY A 160 -14.46 11.47 -13.61
N ILE A 161 -14.87 12.17 -14.68
CA ILE A 161 -14.13 12.23 -15.95
C ILE A 161 -12.81 12.97 -15.78
N ARG A 162 -12.84 14.17 -15.17
CA ARG A 162 -11.63 14.97 -14.93
C ARG A 162 -10.64 14.24 -14.04
N PHE A 163 -11.14 13.49 -13.05
CA PHE A 163 -10.31 12.68 -12.19
C PHE A 163 -9.70 11.51 -12.96
N ALA A 164 -10.46 10.80 -13.79
CA ALA A 164 -9.94 9.73 -14.66
C ALA A 164 -8.92 10.25 -15.68
N LEU A 165 -9.12 11.44 -16.24
CA LEU A 165 -8.16 12.08 -17.15
C LEU A 165 -6.80 12.37 -16.50
N ARG A 166 -6.75 12.63 -15.18
CA ARG A 166 -5.47 12.75 -14.44
C ARG A 166 -4.72 11.42 -14.29
N HIS A 167 -5.35 10.32 -14.68
CA HIS A 167 -4.81 8.97 -14.72
C HIS A 167 -4.70 8.46 -16.17
N ASP A 168 -4.56 9.35 -17.16
CA ASP A 168 -4.47 9.00 -18.58
C ASP A 168 -5.67 8.18 -19.07
N GLY A 169 -6.84 8.35 -18.45
CA GLY A 169 -8.05 7.57 -18.74
C GLY A 169 -8.06 6.16 -18.12
N ASP A 170 -7.09 5.80 -17.29
CA ASP A 170 -7.07 4.53 -16.53
C ASP A 170 -8.08 4.59 -15.37
N TRP A 171 -9.34 4.30 -15.72
CA TRP A 171 -10.47 4.23 -14.80
C TRP A 171 -10.23 3.31 -13.58
N PRO A 172 -9.66 2.09 -13.74
CA PRO A 172 -9.28 1.27 -12.59
C PRO A 172 -8.32 1.96 -11.62
N THR A 173 -7.25 2.59 -12.12
CA THR A 173 -6.28 3.29 -11.27
C THR A 173 -6.90 4.52 -10.62
N ALA A 174 -7.73 5.27 -11.36
CA ALA A 174 -8.50 6.38 -10.84
C ALA A 174 -9.46 5.94 -9.72
N GLN A 175 -10.18 4.83 -9.88
CA GLN A 175 -11.08 4.29 -8.86
C GLN A 175 -10.32 3.93 -7.57
N ASP A 176 -9.17 3.27 -7.69
CA ASP A 176 -8.36 2.89 -6.53
C ASP A 176 -7.86 4.14 -5.79
N HIS A 177 -7.40 5.17 -6.51
CA HIS A 177 -6.92 6.41 -5.90
C HIS A 177 -8.06 7.22 -5.27
N TRP A 178 -9.22 7.23 -5.90
CA TRP A 178 -10.43 7.84 -5.36
C TRP A 178 -10.81 7.25 -3.99
N GLU A 179 -10.84 5.92 -3.87
CA GLU A 179 -11.18 5.24 -2.62
C GLU A 179 -10.21 5.58 -1.49
N ILE A 180 -8.91 5.63 -1.79
CA ILE A 180 -7.87 5.99 -0.82
C ILE A 180 -8.08 7.41 -0.30
N VAL A 181 -8.38 8.36 -1.20
CA VAL A 181 -8.61 9.74 -0.79
C VAL A 181 -9.85 9.84 0.07
N VAL A 182 -10.98 9.26 -0.34
CA VAL A 182 -12.23 9.27 0.46
C VAL A 182 -12.02 8.60 1.82
N GLU A 183 -11.28 7.51 1.89
CA GLU A 183 -10.94 6.85 3.16
C GLU A 183 -10.12 7.77 4.08
N LYS A 184 -9.18 8.56 3.55
CA LYS A 184 -8.44 9.55 4.34
C LYS A 184 -9.38 10.61 4.92
N PHE A 185 -10.34 11.12 4.14
CA PHE A 185 -11.33 12.09 4.63
C PHE A 185 -12.31 11.48 5.64
N LEU A 186 -12.78 10.25 5.43
CA LEU A 186 -13.60 9.51 6.40
C LEU A 186 -12.91 9.33 7.75
N ASN A 187 -11.58 9.16 7.73
CA ASN A 187 -10.77 9.00 8.94
C ASN A 187 -10.37 10.34 9.58
N ALA A 188 -10.30 11.41 8.80
CA ALA A 188 -9.96 12.75 9.28
C ALA A 188 -11.17 13.50 9.90
N GLY A 189 -12.38 13.28 9.37
CA GLY A 189 -13.59 13.95 9.82
C GLY A 189 -14.03 13.55 11.24
N ASP A 190 -14.53 14.52 12.02
CA ASP A 190 -15.14 14.21 13.31
C ASP A 190 -16.53 13.60 13.11
N ALA A 191 -16.58 12.27 13.20
CA ALA A 191 -17.78 11.50 13.00
C ALA A 191 -18.74 11.55 14.22
N ARG A 192 -18.40 12.24 15.32
CA ARG A 192 -19.24 12.26 16.53
C ARG A 192 -20.65 12.76 16.23
N GLY A 193 -21.66 11.97 16.61
CA GLY A 193 -23.08 12.30 16.45
C GLY A 193 -23.68 12.23 15.03
N LYS A 194 -22.87 12.18 13.97
CA LYS A 194 -23.36 12.10 12.57
C LYS A 194 -23.68 10.66 12.16
N GLY A 195 -24.78 10.42 11.44
CA GLY A 195 -25.11 9.09 10.89
C GLY A 195 -24.10 8.65 9.81
N PRO A 196 -23.90 7.33 9.59
CA PRO A 196 -22.88 6.81 8.69
C PRO A 196 -23.03 7.31 7.24
N LYS A 197 -24.26 7.51 6.77
CA LYS A 197 -24.54 8.09 5.44
C LYS A 197 -24.07 9.55 5.33
N ARG A 198 -24.22 10.33 6.40
CA ARG A 198 -23.84 11.76 6.42
C ARG A 198 -22.31 11.93 6.50
N VAL A 199 -21.63 11.04 7.23
CA VAL A 199 -20.16 11.04 7.26
C VAL A 199 -19.58 10.65 5.90
N MET A 200 -20.14 9.63 5.25
CA MET A 200 -19.77 9.30 3.87
C MET A 200 -20.03 10.45 2.90
N TRP A 201 -21.18 11.11 3.04
CA TRP A 201 -21.51 12.28 2.25
C TRP A 201 -20.49 13.39 2.35
N GLU A 202 -20.18 13.79 3.57
CA GLU A 202 -19.23 14.86 3.86
C GLU A 202 -17.84 14.51 3.35
N ALA A 203 -17.38 13.28 3.58
CA ALA A 203 -16.07 12.84 3.09
C ALA A 203 -15.98 12.79 1.56
N VAL A 204 -17.02 12.32 0.86
CA VAL A 204 -17.06 12.29 -0.61
C VAL A 204 -17.09 13.71 -1.18
N LEU A 205 -17.88 14.60 -0.58
CA LEU A 205 -18.00 15.99 -0.98
C LEU A 205 -16.66 16.70 -0.79
N GLU A 206 -16.09 16.67 0.42
CA GLU A 206 -14.80 17.29 0.72
C GLU A 206 -13.67 16.76 -0.17
N ALA A 207 -13.57 15.43 -0.32
CA ALA A 207 -12.59 14.82 -1.21
C ALA A 207 -12.75 15.32 -2.64
N SER A 208 -13.98 15.35 -3.16
CA SER A 208 -14.23 15.79 -4.54
C SER A 208 -13.87 17.25 -4.77
N TYR A 209 -14.22 18.17 -3.87
CA TYR A 209 -13.89 19.60 -4.00
C TYR A 209 -12.40 19.88 -3.85
N VAL A 210 -11.74 19.22 -2.90
CA VAL A 210 -10.28 19.34 -2.73
C VAL A 210 -9.57 18.84 -3.98
N LEU A 211 -9.98 17.67 -4.49
CA LEU A 211 -9.42 17.13 -5.74
C LEU A 211 -9.78 18.01 -6.95
N ASP A 212 -10.93 18.66 -6.98
CA ASP A 212 -11.32 19.51 -8.11
C ASP A 212 -10.49 20.78 -8.19
N GLY A 213 -10.22 21.40 -7.04
CA GLY A 213 -9.39 22.61 -6.94
C GLY A 213 -7.89 22.37 -7.17
N MET A 214 -7.43 21.12 -7.17
CA MET A 214 -6.04 20.79 -7.46
C MET A 214 -5.76 20.80 -8.96
N SER A 215 -4.91 21.73 -9.40
CA SER A 215 -4.27 21.69 -10.71
C SER A 215 -3.04 20.77 -10.67
N GLY A 216 -3.07 19.61 -11.32
CA GLY A 216 -1.90 18.73 -11.45
C GLY A 216 -2.21 17.23 -11.35
N ARG A 217 -1.13 16.44 -11.16
CA ARG A 217 -1.20 14.99 -10.98
C ARG A 217 -1.90 14.62 -9.67
N CYS A 218 -2.58 13.47 -9.68
CA CYS A 218 -3.19 12.92 -8.46
C CYS A 218 -2.13 12.73 -7.36
N PRO A 219 -2.40 13.10 -6.10
CA PRO A 219 -1.42 13.02 -5.00
C PRO A 219 -0.89 11.60 -4.74
N GLU A 220 -1.67 10.59 -5.12
CA GLU A 220 -1.28 9.18 -5.02
C GLU A 220 -0.41 8.71 -6.20
N CYS A 221 -0.35 9.45 -7.33
CA CYS A 221 0.48 9.10 -8.48
C CYS A 221 1.96 9.46 -8.30
N THR A 222 2.31 10.27 -7.30
CA THR A 222 3.69 10.70 -7.00
C THR A 222 4.43 9.75 -6.04
N GLY A 223 4.03 8.48 -5.95
CA GLY A 223 4.79 7.41 -5.27
C GLY A 223 6.03 7.01 -6.09
N PRO A 224 7.09 6.48 -5.43
CA PRO A 224 8.48 6.69 -5.82
C PRO A 224 8.76 6.27 -7.25
N GLU A 225 9.21 7.22 -8.06
CA GLU A 225 10.00 6.94 -9.26
C GLU A 225 11.28 6.20 -8.82
N GLU A 226 11.21 4.88 -8.72
CA GLU A 226 12.41 4.05 -8.79
C GLU A 226 12.97 4.15 -10.21
N GLY A 227 13.98 5.00 -10.38
CA GLY A 227 15.10 4.76 -11.31
C GLY A 227 14.76 4.67 -12.79
N GLY A 228 14.23 5.76 -13.36
CA GLY A 228 14.30 6.00 -14.80
C GLY A 228 15.70 6.46 -15.19
N ASP A 229 16.50 5.51 -15.65
CA ASP A 229 17.82 5.65 -16.29
C ASP A 229 17.85 6.84 -17.28
N GLY A 230 18.56 7.89 -16.89
CA GLY A 230 18.84 9.05 -17.73
C GLY A 230 20.02 8.75 -18.65
N THR A 231 19.75 8.14 -19.79
CA THR A 231 20.66 8.14 -20.93
C THR A 231 20.04 8.92 -22.09
N HIS A 232 20.40 10.20 -22.17
CA HIS A 232 20.44 10.97 -23.41
C HIS A 232 21.67 11.87 -23.41
#